data_AF-A0A4S8EUF0-F1
#
_entry.id   AF-A0A4S8EUF0-F1
#
_cell.length_a   1.000
_cell.length_b   1.000
_cell.length_c   1.000
_cell.angle_alpha   90.00
_cell.angle_beta   90.00
_cell.angle_gamma   90.00
#
_symmetry.space_group_name_H-M   'P 1'
#
loop_
_entity.id
_entity.type
_entity.pdbx_description
1 polymer ?
#
loop_
_entity_poly.entity_id
_entity_poly.type
_entity_poly.pdbx_seq_one_letter_code
_entity_poly.pdbx_strand_id
1 'polypeptide(L)'
;MDGLDQSERDEYITKYLQDMAARNSAPTTYNEFASKHGFPSVTNENWTGHPMQVLFVRLDASDIAMARPLLTSLIVHKSYPDKKIPGHGYFKSLEKRLGKERLQGKAKVSIYHDELQRLYAYYKG
;
A
#
# COMPACT_ATOMS: atom_id res chain seq x y z
N MET A 1 -10.45 -14.15 -12.39
CA MET A 1 -11.44 -13.55 -11.45
C MET A 1 -12.35 -12.67 -12.29
N ASP A 2 -13.21 -13.28 -13.10
CA ASP A 2 -14.16 -12.55 -13.93
C ASP A 2 -15.50 -12.53 -13.21
N GLY A 3 -15.98 -11.36 -12.79
CA GLY A 3 -17.35 -11.20 -12.29
C GLY A 3 -17.55 -10.42 -10.98
N LEU A 4 -16.50 -9.94 -10.30
CA LEU A 4 -16.70 -9.00 -9.20
C LEU A 4 -16.89 -7.59 -9.76
N ASP A 5 -17.89 -6.87 -9.27
CA ASP A 5 -17.95 -5.43 -9.52
C ASP A 5 -16.76 -4.72 -8.82
N GLN A 6 -16.49 -3.48 -9.21
CA GLN A 6 -15.33 -2.74 -8.70
C GLN A 6 -15.37 -2.55 -7.17
N SER A 7 -16.57 -2.47 -6.57
CA SER A 7 -16.75 -2.30 -5.13
C SER A 7 -16.41 -3.60 -4.39
N GLU A 8 -16.94 -4.72 -4.86
CA GLU A 8 -16.65 -6.03 -4.29
C GLU A 8 -15.16 -6.37 -4.36
N ARG A 9 -14.50 -6.00 -5.45
CA ARG A 9 -13.04 -6.16 -5.60
C ARG A 9 -12.26 -5.30 -4.60
N ASP A 10 -12.66 -4.05 -4.41
CA ASP A 10 -12.03 -3.13 -3.46
C ASP A 10 -12.21 -3.62 -2.02
N GLU A 11 -13.41 -4.10 -1.65
CA GLU A 11 -13.70 -4.69 -0.34
C GLU A 11 -12.88 -5.96 -0.09
N TYR A 12 -12.84 -6.86 -1.08
CA TYR A 12 -12.03 -8.08 -1.01
C TYR A 12 -10.55 -7.76 -0.76
N ILE A 13 -10.00 -6.82 -1.53
CA ILE A 13 -8.59 -6.39 -1.39
C ILE A 13 -8.35 -5.73 -0.02
N THR A 14 -9.28 -4.89 0.43
CA THR A 14 -9.19 -4.25 1.74
C THR A 14 -9.09 -5.31 2.83
N LYS A 15 -10.01 -6.27 2.84
CA LYS A 15 -10.03 -7.38 3.81
C LYS A 15 -8.74 -8.20 3.73
N TYR A 16 -8.26 -8.48 2.52
CA TYR A 16 -7.00 -9.21 2.32
C TYR A 16 -5.80 -8.49 2.97
N LEU A 17 -5.68 -7.18 2.79
CA LEU A 17 -4.59 -6.40 3.39
C LEU A 17 -4.73 -6.29 4.91
N GLN A 18 -5.96 -6.19 5.42
CA GLN A 18 -6.23 -6.23 6.86
C GLN A 18 -5.83 -7.56 7.48
N ASP A 19 -6.18 -8.67 6.84
CA ASP A 19 -5.79 -10.02 7.28
C ASP A 19 -4.26 -10.20 7.25
N MET A 20 -3.59 -9.67 6.22
CA MET A 20 -2.13 -9.64 6.17
C MET A 20 -1.54 -8.86 7.36
N ALA A 21 -2.07 -7.68 7.65
CA ALA A 21 -1.65 -6.85 8.78
C ALA A 21 -1.87 -7.56 10.12
N ALA A 22 -3.06 -8.14 10.34
CA ALA A 22 -3.40 -8.83 11.58
C ALA A 22 -2.47 -10.02 11.88
N ARG A 23 -1.98 -10.68 10.83
CA ARG A 23 -1.03 -11.80 10.93
C ARG A 23 0.44 -11.38 10.97
N ASN A 24 0.74 -10.07 10.96
CA ASN A 24 2.10 -9.54 10.79
C ASN A 24 2.83 -10.15 9.56
N SER A 25 2.09 -10.34 8.47
CA SER A 25 2.65 -10.93 7.24
C SER A 25 3.71 -10.01 6.62
N ALA A 26 4.73 -10.60 6.00
CA ALA A 26 5.72 -9.80 5.28
C ALA A 26 5.07 -8.96 4.14
N PRO A 27 5.51 -7.72 3.91
CA PRO A 27 5.05 -6.92 2.78
C PRO A 27 5.28 -7.63 1.43
N THR A 28 4.32 -7.48 0.52
CA THR A 28 4.34 -8.04 -0.83
C THR A 28 4.77 -7.00 -1.85
N THR A 29 5.37 -7.43 -2.95
CA THR A 29 5.75 -6.50 -4.03
C THR A 29 4.56 -6.13 -4.93
N TYR A 30 4.65 -5.00 -5.64
CA TYR A 30 3.64 -4.60 -6.64
C TYR A 30 3.28 -5.73 -7.62
N ASN A 31 4.26 -6.45 -8.15
CA ASN A 31 4.02 -7.50 -9.15
C ASN A 31 3.50 -8.80 -8.53
N GLU A 32 3.89 -9.14 -7.30
CA GLU A 32 3.29 -10.26 -6.57
C GLU A 32 1.81 -9.97 -6.25
N PHE A 33 1.52 -8.76 -5.78
CA PHE A 33 0.16 -8.30 -5.54
C PHE A 33 -0.66 -8.28 -6.83
N ALA A 34 -0.11 -7.73 -7.91
CA ALA A 34 -0.79 -7.67 -9.20
C ALA A 34 -1.16 -9.06 -9.71
N SER A 35 -0.19 -9.97 -9.73
CA SER A 35 -0.41 -11.36 -10.15
C SER A 35 -1.48 -12.05 -9.31
N LYS A 36 -1.41 -11.92 -7.98
CA LYS A 36 -2.37 -12.53 -7.04
C LYS A 36 -3.81 -12.06 -7.25
N HIS A 37 -3.98 -10.77 -7.52
CA HIS A 37 -5.29 -10.14 -7.60
C HIS A 37 -5.78 -9.90 -9.03
N GLY A 38 -5.10 -10.48 -10.03
CA GLY A 38 -5.51 -10.38 -11.44
C GLY A 38 -5.43 -8.94 -11.99
N PHE A 39 -4.42 -8.19 -11.58
CA PHE A 39 -4.07 -6.92 -12.22
C PHE A 39 -2.99 -7.15 -13.29
N PRO A 40 -2.89 -6.26 -14.29
CA PRO A 40 -1.73 -6.24 -15.16
C PRO A 40 -0.43 -6.12 -14.36
N SER A 41 0.66 -6.66 -14.88
CA SER A 41 1.98 -6.46 -14.28
C SER A 41 2.37 -4.99 -14.34
N VAL A 42 2.98 -4.48 -13.28
CA VAL A 42 3.52 -3.12 -13.24
C VAL A 42 4.85 -3.11 -13.97
N THR A 43 4.86 -2.46 -15.15
CA THR A 43 6.07 -2.16 -15.92
C THR A 43 6.48 -0.69 -15.70
N ASN A 44 7.76 -0.37 -15.92
CA ASN A 44 8.35 0.94 -15.62
C ASN A 44 7.68 2.12 -16.34
N GLU A 45 6.87 1.89 -17.36
CA GLU A 45 6.45 2.92 -18.32
C GLU A 45 5.02 3.45 -18.10
N ASN A 46 4.19 2.83 -17.25
CA ASN A 46 2.78 3.25 -17.19
C ASN A 46 2.04 3.10 -15.85
N TRP A 47 2.66 3.52 -14.74
CA TRP A 47 1.98 3.58 -13.43
C TRP A 47 0.73 4.49 -13.46
N THR A 48 0.77 5.62 -14.17
CA THR A 48 -0.25 6.68 -14.19
C THR A 48 -1.61 6.24 -14.77
N GLY A 49 -1.68 5.10 -15.47
CA GLY A 49 -2.92 4.51 -15.98
C GLY A 49 -3.22 3.14 -15.36
N HIS A 50 -2.42 2.71 -14.38
CA HIS A 50 -2.53 1.35 -13.86
C HIS A 50 -3.75 1.22 -12.93
N PRO A 51 -4.59 0.17 -13.05
CA PRO A 51 -5.77 0.01 -12.20
C PRO A 51 -5.46 0.00 -10.69
N MET A 52 -4.30 -0.54 -10.30
CA MET A 52 -3.85 -0.50 -8.90
C MET A 52 -3.57 0.91 -8.38
N GLN A 53 -3.22 1.87 -9.23
CA GLN A 53 -3.02 3.25 -8.79
C GLN A 53 -4.33 3.83 -8.24
N VAL A 54 -5.42 3.67 -9.00
CA VAL A 54 -6.73 4.19 -8.60
C VAL A 54 -7.20 3.52 -7.31
N LEU A 55 -7.06 2.20 -7.23
CA LEU A 55 -7.33 1.43 -6.01
C LEU A 55 -6.54 1.95 -4.80
N PHE A 56 -5.22 2.14 -4.94
CA PHE A 56 -4.37 2.58 -3.83
C PHE A 56 -4.69 4.00 -3.38
N VAL A 57 -5.01 4.89 -4.32
CA VAL A 57 -5.48 6.24 -3.98
C VAL A 57 -6.78 6.19 -3.16
N ARG A 58 -7.73 5.31 -3.53
CA ARG A 58 -8.99 5.15 -2.79
C ARG A 58 -8.76 4.55 -1.39
N LEU A 59 -7.93 3.51 -1.29
CA LEU A 59 -7.57 2.89 0.00
C LEU A 59 -6.90 3.92 0.92
N ASP A 60 -5.88 4.62 0.42
CA ASP A 60 -5.17 5.64 1.20
C ASP A 60 -6.11 6.77 1.64
N ALA A 61 -6.99 7.24 0.75
CA ALA A 61 -7.97 8.28 1.09
C ALA A 61 -8.93 7.82 2.20
N SER A 62 -9.40 6.58 2.13
CA SER A 62 -10.25 5.96 3.15
C SER A 62 -9.50 5.82 4.48
N ASP A 63 -8.26 5.32 4.46
CA ASP A 63 -7.41 5.17 5.64
C ASP A 63 -7.15 6.52 6.32
N ILE A 64 -6.88 7.56 5.52
CA ILE A 64 -6.68 8.94 6.00
C ILE A 64 -7.97 9.47 6.63
N ALA A 65 -9.12 9.31 5.99
CA ALA A 65 -10.41 9.78 6.50
C ALA A 65 -10.80 9.12 7.83
N MET A 66 -10.42 7.85 8.02
CA MET A 66 -10.64 7.09 9.25
C MET A 66 -9.53 7.26 10.29
N ALA A 67 -8.51 8.09 10.02
CA ALA A 67 -7.33 8.26 10.88
C ALA A 67 -6.61 6.94 11.24
N ARG A 68 -6.64 5.94 10.34
CA ARG A 68 -5.95 4.65 10.53
C ARG A 68 -4.61 4.60 9.77
N PRO A 69 -3.72 3.64 10.10
CA PRO A 69 -2.49 3.43 9.34
C PRO A 69 -2.79 3.00 7.89
N LEU A 70 -1.93 3.38 6.96
CA LEU A 70 -2.13 3.08 5.53
C LEU A 70 -1.94 1.58 5.25
N LEU A 71 -2.97 0.89 4.76
CA LEU A 71 -2.91 -0.52 4.35
C LEU A 71 -1.89 -0.75 3.23
N THR A 72 -1.72 0.24 2.34
CA THR A 72 -0.75 0.21 1.25
C THR A 72 0.71 0.18 1.74
N SER A 73 0.97 0.35 3.04
CA SER A 73 2.28 0.09 3.66
C SER A 73 2.74 -1.37 3.47
N LEU A 74 1.81 -2.31 3.23
CA LEU A 74 2.15 -3.70 2.93
C LEU A 74 2.63 -3.92 1.49
N ILE A 75 2.67 -2.88 0.66
CA ILE A 75 2.95 -2.99 -0.78
C ILE A 75 4.24 -2.24 -1.13
N VAL A 76 5.26 -3.01 -1.51
CA VAL A 76 6.64 -2.52 -1.69
C VAL A 76 7.13 -2.68 -3.12
N HIS A 77 8.18 -1.95 -3.48
CA HIS A 77 8.85 -2.10 -4.76
C HIS A 77 9.94 -3.18 -4.70
N LYS A 78 10.11 -3.95 -5.78
CA LYS A 78 11.13 -5.00 -5.88
C LYS A 78 12.53 -4.45 -6.21
N SER A 79 12.62 -3.30 -6.86
CA SER A 79 13.88 -2.80 -7.45
C SER A 79 14.93 -2.28 -6.46
N TYR A 80 14.67 -2.33 -5.16
CA TYR A 80 15.67 -1.95 -4.17
C TYR A 80 16.28 -3.25 -3.62
N PRO A 81 17.47 -3.66 -4.11
CA PRO A 81 18.06 -4.97 -3.81
C PRO A 81 18.19 -5.26 -2.31
N ASP A 82 18.34 -4.21 -1.49
CA ASP A 82 18.57 -4.36 -0.04
C ASP A 82 17.41 -3.88 0.83
N LYS A 83 16.34 -3.29 0.25
CA LYS A 83 15.25 -2.67 1.02
C LYS A 83 13.89 -2.79 0.34
N LYS A 84 13.01 -3.64 0.87
CA LYS A 84 11.58 -3.68 0.55
C LYS A 84 10.90 -2.37 1.01
N ILE A 85 10.99 -1.32 0.21
CA ILE A 85 10.37 0.00 0.49
C ILE A 85 9.23 0.31 -0.49
N PRO A 86 8.20 1.05 -0.07
CA PRO A 86 7.13 1.50 -0.96
C PRO A 86 7.61 2.46 -2.06
N GLY A 87 6.79 2.59 -3.09
CA GLY A 87 7.00 3.53 -4.18
C GLY A 87 6.76 5.00 -3.78
N HIS A 88 7.09 5.93 -4.68
CA HIS A 88 6.96 7.37 -4.43
C HIS A 88 5.52 7.82 -4.13
N GLY A 89 4.52 7.20 -4.76
CA GLY A 89 3.10 7.51 -4.54
C GLY A 89 2.65 7.32 -3.09
N TYR A 90 3.10 6.24 -2.45
CA TYR A 90 2.82 5.96 -1.03
C TYR A 90 3.33 7.09 -0.12
N PHE A 91 4.57 7.56 -0.34
CA PHE A 91 5.13 8.61 0.50
C PHE A 91 4.39 9.93 0.36
N LYS A 92 3.82 10.24 -0.83
CA LYS A 92 2.93 11.40 -1.00
C LYS A 92 1.64 11.28 -0.19
N SER A 93 1.03 10.09 -0.17
CA SER A 93 -0.16 9.82 0.67
C SER A 93 0.18 9.95 2.16
N LEU A 94 1.32 9.41 2.58
CA LEU A 94 1.76 9.47 3.97
C LEU A 94 2.10 10.90 4.42
N GLU A 95 2.75 11.69 3.57
CA GLU A 95 2.99 13.13 3.76
C GLU A 95 1.67 13.89 3.98
N LYS A 96 0.68 13.64 3.13
CA LYS A 96 -0.66 14.23 3.26
C LYS A 96 -1.32 13.87 4.59
N ARG A 97 -1.26 12.61 5.00
CA ARG A 97 -1.82 12.16 6.29
C ARG A 97 -1.14 12.82 7.49
N LEU A 98 0.19 12.91 7.44
CA LEU A 98 0.99 13.46 8.54
C LEU A 98 0.97 15.00 8.59
N GLY A 99 0.36 15.67 7.60
CA GLY A 99 0.45 17.13 7.46
C GLY A 99 1.88 17.61 7.27
N LYS A 100 2.75 16.79 6.68
CA LYS A 100 4.18 17.09 6.50
C LYS A 100 4.48 17.38 5.05
N GLU A 101 5.20 18.47 4.80
CA GLU A 101 5.73 18.75 3.48
C GLU A 101 7.07 18.02 3.30
N ARG A 102 7.05 16.96 2.47
CA ARG A 102 8.24 16.33 1.87
C ARG A 102 9.17 15.59 2.86
N LEU A 103 8.93 14.30 3.04
CA LEU A 103 9.83 13.39 3.74
C LEU A 103 11.14 13.24 2.93
N GLN A 104 12.29 13.28 3.59
CA GLN A 104 13.60 13.17 2.92
C GLN A 104 14.26 11.81 3.15
N GLY A 105 14.94 11.28 2.13
CA GLY A 105 15.89 10.14 2.19
C GLY A 105 15.69 9.14 3.34
N LYS A 106 16.62 9.16 4.32
CA LYS A 106 16.60 8.24 5.48
C LYS A 106 15.34 8.35 6.35
N ALA A 107 14.73 9.54 6.44
CA ALA A 107 13.49 9.74 7.18
C ALA A 107 12.31 8.98 6.52
N LYS A 108 12.29 8.83 5.19
CA LYS A 108 11.27 8.01 4.52
C LYS A 108 11.28 6.56 4.99
N VAL A 109 12.47 5.97 5.13
CA VAL A 109 12.61 4.58 5.56
C VAL A 109 12.19 4.41 7.02
N SER A 110 12.63 5.32 7.90
CA SER A 110 12.23 5.28 9.31
C SER A 110 10.73 5.44 9.48
N ILE A 111 10.14 6.44 8.82
CA ILE A 111 8.71 6.72 8.91
C ILE A 111 7.87 5.60 8.29
N TYR A 112 8.35 4.99 7.21
CA TYR A 112 7.72 3.79 6.66
C TYR A 112 7.75 2.64 7.67
N HIS A 113 8.89 2.38 8.30
CA HIS A 113 8.98 1.33 9.31
C HIS A 113 8.03 1.60 10.48
N ASP A 114 7.99 2.83 10.99
CA ASP A 114 7.09 3.23 12.06
C ASP A 114 5.62 3.06 11.65
N GLU A 115 5.28 3.42 10.41
CA GLU A 115 3.93 3.25 9.88
C GLU A 115 3.54 1.77 9.73
N LEU A 116 4.46 0.94 9.26
CA LEU A 116 4.24 -0.50 9.15
C LEU A 116 4.02 -1.14 10.54
N GLN A 117 4.80 -0.73 11.55
CA GLN A 117 4.61 -1.19 12.92
C GLN A 117 3.25 -0.73 13.49
N ARG A 118 2.85 0.51 13.21
CA ARG A 118 1.51 1.02 13.60
C ARG A 118 0.40 0.23 12.93
N LEU A 119 0.55 -0.11 11.66
CA LEU A 119 -0.41 -0.91 10.91
C LEU A 119 -0.59 -2.29 11.55
N TYR A 120 0.51 -2.98 11.85
CA TYR A 120 0.46 -4.26 12.56
C TYR A 120 -0.19 -4.14 13.93
N ALA A 121 0.19 -3.14 14.73
CA ALA A 121 -0.40 -2.92 16.05
C ALA A 121 -1.91 -2.64 15.97
N TYR A 122 -2.36 -1.90 14.95
CA TYR A 122 -3.77 -1.56 14.76
C TYR A 122 -4.66 -2.77 14.47
N TYR A 123 -4.18 -3.73 13.67
CA TYR A 123 -4.98 -4.89 13.22
C TYR A 123 -4.72 -6.19 13.98
N LYS A 124 -3.74 -6.22 14.89
CA LYS A 124 -3.42 -7.38 15.74
C LYS A 124 -4.28 -7.45 17.02
N GLY A 125 -4.92 -6.34 17.38
CA GLY A 125 -5.92 -6.28 18.45
C GLY A 125 -7.29 -6.76 18.01
#